data_AF-X0XLG7-F1
#
_entry.id   AF-X0XLG7-F1
#
_cell.length_a   1.000
_cell.length_b   1.000
_cell.length_c   1.000
_cell.angle_alpha   90.00
_cell.angle_beta   90.00
_cell.angle_gamma   90.00
#
_symmetry.space_group_name_H-M   'P 1'
#
loop_
_entity.id
_entity.type
_entity.pdbx_description
1 polymer ?
#
loop_
_entity_poly.entity_id
_entity_poly.type
_entity_poly.pdbx_seq_one_letter_code
_entity_poly.pdbx_strand_id
1 'polypeptide(L)'
;MQIYNTLREKNELKFINEMFDDIICPNNDIGMASGGMHAYLRIVGWADLIIVSEYRGFVGAGVFAEVKKALKLKIPVKCLRRNKLIEVKDVVINDSKDIKIKYGKLVI
;
A
#
# COMPACT_ATOMS: atom_id res chain seq x y z
N MET A 1 -17.61 7.76 1.01
CA MET A 1 -17.20 6.48 1.63
C MET A 1 -15.78 6.68 2.16
N GLN A 2 -15.65 6.94 3.46
CA GLN A 2 -14.33 7.06 4.11
C GLN A 2 -13.81 5.64 4.34
N ILE A 3 -12.68 5.31 3.70
CA ILE A 3 -12.01 4.01 3.84
C ILE A 3 -11.04 4.03 5.03
N TYR A 4 -10.74 5.22 5.55
CA TYR A 4 -9.84 5.48 6.67
C TYR A 4 -10.55 5.35 8.03
N ASN A 5 -9.83 4.84 9.03
CA ASN A 5 -10.27 4.57 10.40
C ASN A 5 -11.30 3.44 10.55
N THR A 6 -11.33 2.50 9.60
CA THR A 6 -12.25 1.36 9.68
C THR A 6 -11.74 0.29 10.65
N LEU A 7 -12.66 -0.48 11.26
CA LEU A 7 -12.33 -1.68 12.05
C LEU A 7 -11.38 -2.63 11.29
N ARG A 8 -11.51 -2.66 9.96
CA ARG A 8 -10.65 -3.44 9.08
C ARG A 8 -9.20 -2.96 9.12
N GLU A 9 -8.93 -1.67 8.92
CA GLU A 9 -7.56 -1.14 8.98
C GLU A 9 -6.93 -1.33 10.36
N LYS A 10 -7.71 -1.16 11.45
CA LYS A 10 -7.20 -1.42 12.81
C LYS A 10 -6.76 -2.86 13.00
N ASN A 11 -7.54 -3.82 12.49
CA ASN A 11 -7.19 -5.24 12.56
C ASN A 11 -6.02 -5.60 11.65
N GLU A 12 -5.96 -5.00 10.45
CA GLU A 12 -4.86 -5.15 9.51
C GLU A 12 -3.54 -4.64 10.13
N LEU A 13 -3.56 -3.45 10.73
CA LEU A 13 -2.41 -2.88 11.42
C LEU A 13 -1.98 -3.72 12.63
N LYS A 14 -2.94 -4.20 13.43
CA LYS A 14 -2.64 -5.10 14.57
C LYS A 14 -1.95 -6.37 14.09
N PHE A 15 -2.44 -6.99 13.01
CA PHE A 15 -1.84 -8.18 12.43
C PHE A 15 -0.42 -7.92 11.93
N ILE A 16 -0.17 -6.78 11.29
CA ILE A 16 1.18 -6.42 10.84
C ILE A 16 2.11 -6.17 12.04
N ASN A 17 1.66 -5.47 13.08
CA ASN A 17 2.42 -5.23 14.31
C ASN A 17 2.79 -6.51 15.07
N GLU A 18 2.05 -7.61 14.90
CA GLU A 18 2.41 -8.91 15.48
C GLU A 18 3.49 -9.64 14.67
N MET A 19 3.75 -9.24 13.42
CA MET A 19 4.66 -9.90 12.50
C MET A 19 5.99 -9.16 12.28
N PHE A 20 6.03 -7.85 12.52
CA PHE A 20 7.19 -7.00 12.25
C PHE A 20 7.40 -6.00 13.38
N ASP A 21 8.67 -5.74 13.71
CA ASP A 21 9.03 -4.82 14.79
C ASP A 21 9.11 -3.36 14.30
N ASP A 22 9.66 -3.14 13.10
CA ASP A 22 9.85 -1.81 12.50
C ASP A 22 8.84 -1.57 11.37
N ILE A 23 7.74 -0.87 11.69
CA ILE A 23 6.65 -0.59 10.74
C ILE A 23 6.53 0.90 10.53
N ILE A 24 6.53 1.31 9.25
CA ILE A 24 6.21 2.67 8.84
C ILE A 24 4.83 2.63 8.18
N CYS A 25 3.82 3.16 8.87
CA CYS A 25 2.49 3.42 8.34
C CYS A 25 2.44 4.89 7.88
N PRO A 26 2.49 5.18 6.56
CA PRO A 26 2.75 6.55 6.13
C PRO A 26 1.67 7.55 6.52
N ASN A 27 0.42 7.08 6.63
CA ASN A 27 -0.70 7.92 7.07
C ASN A 27 -0.61 8.28 8.57
N ASN A 28 -0.03 7.38 9.40
CA ASN A 28 0.04 7.55 10.84
C ASN A 28 1.34 8.23 11.29
N ASP A 29 2.47 7.87 10.67
CA ASP A 29 3.80 8.27 11.15
C ASP A 29 4.33 9.53 10.46
N ILE A 30 3.81 9.85 9.27
CA ILE A 30 4.26 11.01 8.47
C ILE A 30 3.14 12.04 8.32
N GLY A 31 1.88 11.65 8.56
CA GLY A 31 0.70 12.49 8.34
C GLY A 31 0.52 12.87 6.87
N MET A 32 -0.25 13.93 6.59
CA MET A 32 -0.26 14.56 5.25
C MET A 32 1.09 15.26 5.05
N ALA A 33 2.04 14.56 4.42
CA ALA A 33 3.36 15.13 4.16
C ALA A 33 3.22 16.42 3.32
N SER A 34 3.75 17.53 3.83
CA SER A 34 3.84 18.81 3.12
C SER A 34 4.63 18.73 1.80
N GLY A 35 5.43 17.66 1.61
CA GLY A 35 6.13 17.33 0.37
C GLY A 35 5.32 16.52 -0.66
N GLY A 36 4.04 16.25 -0.41
CA GLY A 36 3.16 15.51 -1.31
C GLY A 36 3.65 14.08 -1.61
N MET A 37 3.26 13.57 -2.79
CA MET A 37 3.53 12.19 -3.23
C MET A 37 5.02 11.81 -3.26
N HIS A 38 5.92 12.80 -3.40
CA HIS A 38 7.37 12.59 -3.43
C HIS A 38 7.97 12.17 -2.09
N ALA A 39 7.34 12.55 -0.96
CA ALA A 39 7.77 12.09 0.35
C ALA A 39 7.54 10.58 0.49
N TYR A 40 6.30 10.13 0.24
CA TYR A 40 5.91 8.71 0.28
C TYR A 40 6.78 7.84 -0.62
N LEU A 41 7.03 8.27 -1.86
CA LEU A 41 7.89 7.53 -2.78
C LEU A 41 9.33 7.41 -2.29
N ARG A 42 9.87 8.35 -1.50
CA ARG A 42 11.23 8.22 -0.95
C ARG A 42 11.31 7.12 0.10
N ILE A 43 10.32 7.06 1.00
CA ILE A 43 10.24 6.03 2.05
C ILE A 43 10.12 4.62 1.48
N VAL A 44 9.41 4.46 0.35
CA VAL A 44 9.38 3.18 -0.36
C VAL A 44 10.79 2.66 -0.66
N GLY A 45 11.74 3.54 -0.95
CA GLY A 45 13.12 3.14 -1.22
C GLY A 45 13.96 2.79 0.01
N TRP A 46 13.45 3.04 1.22
CA TRP A 46 14.13 2.70 2.48
C TRP A 46 13.59 1.42 3.12
N ALA A 47 12.45 0.93 2.65
CA ALA A 47 11.81 -0.25 3.21
C ALA A 47 12.37 -1.54 2.60
N ASP A 48 12.53 -2.57 3.42
CA ASP A 48 12.87 -3.93 2.97
C ASP A 48 11.65 -4.67 2.39
N LEU A 49 10.45 -4.26 2.77
CA LEU A 49 9.18 -4.86 2.38
C LEU A 49 8.09 -3.79 2.32
N ILE A 50 7.28 -3.82 1.27
CA ILE A 50 6.06 -3.03 1.18
C ILE A 50 4.85 -3.92 1.39
N ILE A 51 3.98 -3.53 2.33
CA ILE A 51 2.68 -4.18 2.56
C ILE A 51 1.58 -3.21 2.15
N VAL A 52 0.67 -3.67 1.28
CA VAL A 52 -0.45 -2.86 0.81
C VAL A 52 -1.80 -3.47 1.17
N SER A 53 -2.74 -2.61 1.55
CA SER A 53 -4.16 -2.95 1.65
C SER A 53 -4.87 -2.65 0.34
N GLU A 54 -5.88 -3.45 0.02
CA GLU A 54 -6.63 -3.36 -1.23
C GLU A 54 -8.15 -3.40 -1.03
N TYR A 55 -8.87 -3.03 -2.09
CA TYR A 55 -10.31 -3.19 -2.19
C TYR A 55 -10.68 -4.07 -3.38
N ARG A 56 -10.99 -5.35 -3.12
CA ARG A 56 -11.48 -6.32 -4.14
C ARG A 56 -10.57 -6.48 -5.37
N GLY A 57 -9.26 -6.53 -5.18
CA GLY A 57 -8.28 -6.57 -6.28
C GLY A 57 -7.67 -5.21 -6.62
N PHE A 58 -8.27 -4.11 -6.14
CA PHE A 58 -7.98 -2.77 -6.64
C PHE A 58 -7.29 -1.86 -5.62
N VAL A 59 -6.54 -0.91 -6.15
CA VAL A 59 -5.80 0.12 -5.40
C VAL A 59 -5.96 1.49 -6.04
N GLY A 60 -5.89 2.54 -5.23
CA GLY A 60 -5.88 3.92 -5.71
C GLY A 60 -4.55 4.31 -6.38
N ALA A 61 -4.51 5.50 -6.99
CA ALA A 61 -3.37 5.97 -7.77
C ALA A 61 -2.08 6.16 -6.94
N GLY A 62 -2.21 6.55 -5.67
CA GLY A 62 -1.07 6.68 -4.75
C GLY A 62 -0.37 5.34 -4.51
N VAL A 63 -1.14 4.37 -4.02
CA VAL A 63 -0.67 3.00 -3.77
C VAL A 63 -0.16 2.35 -5.06
N PHE A 64 -0.83 2.58 -6.20
CA PHE A 64 -0.34 2.11 -7.50
C PHE A 64 1.09 2.58 -7.78
N ALA A 65 1.39 3.86 -7.56
CA ALA A 65 2.73 4.38 -7.82
C ALA A 65 3.77 3.88 -6.82
N GLU A 66 3.39 3.67 -5.56
CA GLU A 66 4.24 3.09 -4.52
C GLU A 66 4.61 1.64 -4.88
N VAL A 67 3.63 0.81 -5.22
CA VAL A 67 3.83 -0.58 -5.66
C VAL A 67 4.72 -0.61 -6.90
N LYS A 68 4.41 0.22 -7.90
CA LYS A 68 5.20 0.27 -9.14
C LYS A 68 6.65 0.69 -8.87
N LYS A 69 6.88 1.61 -7.93
CA LYS A 69 8.24 2.02 -7.53
C LYS A 69 8.96 0.89 -6.79
N ALA A 70 8.32 0.24 -5.83
CA ALA A 70 8.91 -0.88 -5.09
C ALA A 70 9.33 -2.02 -6.01
N LEU A 71 8.44 -2.42 -6.93
CA LEU A 71 8.73 -3.45 -7.94
C LEU A 71 9.91 -3.06 -8.83
N LYS A 72 10.00 -1.79 -9.26
CA LYS A 72 11.15 -1.29 -10.04
C LYS A 72 12.46 -1.35 -9.23
N LEU A 73 12.39 -1.13 -7.93
CA LEU A 73 13.52 -1.23 -7.00
C LEU A 73 13.81 -2.67 -6.55
N LYS A 74 13.05 -3.66 -7.03
CA LYS A 74 13.12 -5.07 -6.60
C LYS A 74 12.86 -5.26 -5.11
N ILE A 75 12.11 -4.34 -4.50
CA ILE A 75 11.66 -4.45 -3.12
C ILE A 75 10.41 -5.36 -3.13
N PRO A 76 10.38 -6.43 -2.31
CA PRO A 76 9.22 -7.29 -2.17
C PRO A 76 7.95 -6.49 -1.86
N VAL A 77 6.86 -6.84 -2.54
CA VAL A 77 5.54 -6.26 -2.27
C VAL A 77 4.58 -7.38 -1.87
N LYS A 78 3.92 -7.23 -0.73
CA LYS A 78 2.87 -8.14 -0.27
C LYS A 78 1.55 -7.40 -0.13
N CYS A 79 0.47 -8.07 -0.50
CA CYS A 79 -0.89 -7.60 -0.33
C CYS A 79 -1.51 -8.30 0.88
N LEU A 80 -2.07 -7.52 1.80
CA LEU A 80 -2.77 -8.07 2.96
C LEU A 80 -4.22 -8.39 2.60
N ARG A 81 -4.58 -9.69 2.65
CA ARG A 81 -5.95 -10.18 2.45
C ARG A 81 -6.32 -11.18 3.52
N ARG A 82 -7.37 -10.86 4.29
CA ARG A 82 -7.90 -11.75 5.35
C ARG A 82 -6.79 -12.32 6.25
N ASN A 83 -5.91 -11.44 6.74
CA ASN A 83 -4.76 -11.79 7.59
C ASN A 83 -3.76 -12.75 6.92
N LYS A 84 -3.60 -12.64 5.61
CA LYS A 84 -2.55 -13.32 4.84
C LYS A 84 -1.81 -12.33 3.98
N LEU A 85 -0.48 -12.44 3.95
CA LEU A 85 0.39 -11.70 3.06
C LEU A 85 0.56 -12.49 1.76
N ILE A 86 0.05 -11.96 0.66
CA ILE A 86 0.13 -12.59 -0.67
C ILE A 86 1.09 -11.79 -1.53
N GLU A 87 1.95 -12.47 -2.28
CA GLU A 87 2.95 -11.80 -3.12
C GLU A 87 2.36 -11.04 -4.29
N VAL A 88 2.65 -9.76 -4.39
CA VAL A 88 2.28 -8.95 -5.56
C VAL A 88 3.42 -9.05 -6.57
N LYS A 89 3.11 -9.62 -7.73
CA LYS A 89 4.05 -9.76 -8.85
C LYS A 89 4.08 -8.51 -9.73
N ASP A 90 2.94 -7.86 -9.91
CA ASP A 90 2.83 -6.68 -10.74
C ASP A 90 1.61 -5.82 -10.36
N VAL A 91 1.49 -4.63 -10.94
CA VAL A 91 0.32 -3.76 -10.84
C VAL A 91 0.00 -3.13 -12.19
N VAL A 92 -1.25 -3.29 -12.64
CA VAL A 92 -1.73 -2.80 -13.94
C VAL A 92 -2.76 -1.70 -13.77
N ILE A 93 -2.82 -0.76 -14.71
CA ILE A 93 -3.87 0.26 -14.74
C ILE A 93 -5.19 -0.42 -15.10
N ASN A 94 -6.22 -0.17 -14.30
CA ASN A 94 -7.58 -0.65 -14.54
C ASN A 94 -8.51 0.48 -15.02
N ASP A 95 -8.58 1.60 -14.29
CA ASP A 95 -9.37 2.76 -14.68
C ASP A 95 -8.63 4.05 -14.33
N SER A 96 -8.05 4.71 -15.33
CA SER A 96 -7.28 5.94 -15.14
C SER A 96 -8.12 7.13 -14.64
N LYS A 97 -9.46 7.05 -14.68
CA LYS A 97 -10.36 8.08 -14.19
C LYS A 97 -10.70 7.91 -12.70
N ASP A 98 -10.65 6.68 -12.17
CA ASP A 98 -10.89 6.39 -10.75
C ASP A 98 -9.59 6.40 -9.95
N ILE A 99 -9.06 7.60 -9.67
CA ILE A 99 -7.81 7.76 -8.92
C ILE A 99 -7.88 7.26 -7.47
N LYS A 100 -9.08 7.04 -6.91
CA LYS A 100 -9.25 6.81 -5.47
C LYS A 100 -9.24 5.33 -5.11
N ILE A 101 -9.90 4.48 -5.88
CA ILE A 101 -10.14 3.08 -5.48
C ILE A 101 -9.78 2.10 -6.59
N LYS A 102 -10.20 2.38 -7.84
CA LYS A 102 -10.10 1.42 -8.95
C LYS A 102 -9.06 1.80 -10.00
N TYR A 103 -8.09 2.63 -9.62
CA TYR A 103 -7.03 3.09 -10.51
C TYR A 103 -6.20 1.93 -11.02
N GLY A 104 -5.67 1.14 -10.08
CA GLY A 104 -4.80 0.01 -10.34
C GLY A 104 -5.44 -1.31 -9.91
N LYS A 105 -5.01 -2.40 -10.54
CA LYS A 105 -5.32 -3.77 -10.13
C LYS A 105 -4.03 -4.51 -9.83
N LEU A 106 -3.97 -5.14 -8.66
CA LEU A 106 -2.83 -5.95 -8.24
C LEU A 106 -2.82 -7.28 -8.99
N VAL A 107 -1.63 -7.70 -9.43
CA VAL A 107 -1.35 -9.02 -9.99
C VAL A 107 -0.58 -9.81 -8.94
N ILE A 108 -1.07 -11.00 -8.63
CA ILE A 108 -0.71 -11.81 -7.46
C ILE A 108 -0.35 -13.22 -7.95
#